data_AF-A0A955C6N2-F1
#
_entry.id   AF-A0A955C6N2-F1
#
_cell.length_a   1.000
_cell.length_b   1.000
_cell.length_c   1.000
_cell.angle_alpha   90.00
_cell.angle_beta   90.00
_cell.angle_gamma   90.00
#
_symmetry.space_group_name_H-M   'P 1'
#
loop_
_entity.id
_entity.type
_entity.pdbx_description
1 polymer ?
#
loop_
_entity_poly.entity_id
_entity_poly.type
_entity_poly.pdbx_seq_one_letter_code
_entity_poly.pdbx_strand_id
1 'polypeptide(L)' 'VCPDVLAKGEDWADRGVVGRDFVTGQGGTVKLIPLLSGRSTTSVMEKIRTSLEQSALDA' A
#
# COMPACT_ATOMS: atom_id res chain seq x y z
N VAL A 1 -13.90 -16.77 10.30
CA VAL A 1 -13.74 -16.65 8.83
C VAL A 1 -12.25 -16.75 8.51
N CYS A 2 -11.84 -17.55 7.51
CA CYS A 2 -10.45 -17.68 7.05
C CYS A 2 -10.42 -17.56 5.52
N PRO A 3 -9.62 -16.66 4.93
CA PRO A 3 -9.56 -16.50 3.47
C PRO A 3 -8.63 -17.53 2.81
N ASP A 4 -8.96 -17.94 1.59
CA ASP A 4 -8.07 -18.77 0.77
C ASP A 4 -6.82 -18.00 0.29
N VAL A 5 -6.92 -16.67 0.17
CA VAL A 5 -5.84 -15.79 -0.26
C VAL A 5 -5.82 -14.51 0.58
N LEU A 6 -4.66 -14.21 1.18
CA LEU A 6 -4.36 -12.93 1.83
C LEU A 6 -3.43 -12.10 0.95
N ALA A 7 -3.92 -10.96 0.46
CA ALA A 7 -3.13 -10.03 -0.34
C ALA A 7 -2.64 -8.84 0.49
N LYS A 8 -1.37 -8.47 0.33
CA LYS A 8 -0.75 -7.23 0.87
C LYS A 8 0.16 -6.61 -0.18
N GLY A 9 0.48 -5.33 -0.04
CA GLY A 9 1.49 -4.68 -0.87
C GLY A 9 2.87 -5.32 -0.67
N GLU A 10 3.72 -5.28 -1.70
CA GLU A 10 5.07 -5.87 -1.66
C GLU A 10 5.99 -5.21 -0.62
N ASP A 11 5.66 -4.00 -0.18
CA ASP A 11 6.32 -3.28 0.92
C ASP A 11 6.22 -3.99 2.28
N TRP A 12 5.39 -5.04 2.39
CA TRP A 12 5.32 -5.93 3.54
C TRP A 12 6.32 -7.09 3.52
N ALA A 13 7.10 -7.26 2.45
CA ALA A 13 8.09 -8.34 2.34
C ALA A 13 9.06 -8.34 3.53
N ASP A 14 9.66 -7.19 3.83
CA ASP A 14 10.69 -7.04 4.86
C ASP A 14 10.11 -6.85 6.28
N ARG A 15 8.83 -6.47 6.37
CA ARG A 15 8.13 -6.18 7.64
C ARG A 15 7.44 -7.41 8.24
N GLY A 16 7.24 -8.44 7.42
CA GLY A 16 6.44 -9.61 7.76
C GLY A 16 4.93 -9.35 7.58
N VAL A 17 4.22 -10.34 7.04
CA VAL A 17 2.77 -10.22 6.77
C VAL A 17 1.97 -10.69 7.98
N VAL A 18 1.30 -9.76 8.67
CA VAL A 18 0.36 -10.10 9.75
C VAL A 18 -0.74 -11.02 9.24
N GLY A 19 -0.93 -12.16 9.92
CA GLY A 19 -1.89 -13.19 9.53
C GLY A 19 -1.36 -14.25 8.57
N ARG A 20 -0.10 -14.18 8.14
CA ARG A 20 0.54 -15.21 7.30
C ARG A 20 0.39 -16.61 7.90
N ASP A 21 0.89 -16.82 9.11
CA ASP A 21 0.94 -18.15 9.72
C ASP A 21 -0.47 -18.73 9.90
N PHE A 22 -1.45 -17.89 10.25
CA PHE A 22 -2.85 -18.28 10.34
C PHE A 22 -3.42 -18.74 8.99
N VAL A 23 -3.19 -17.96 7.91
CA VAL A 23 -3.72 -18.29 6.58
C VAL A 23 -3.01 -19.51 6.00
N THR A 24 -1.69 -19.58 6.09
CA THR A 24 -0.90 -20.72 5.57
C THR A 24 -1.14 -22.00 6.37
N GLY A 25 -1.34 -21.90 7.68
CA GLY A 25 -1.67 -23.05 8.53
C GLY A 25 -3.03 -23.68 8.21
N GLN A 26 -3.95 -22.90 7.64
CA GLN A 26 -5.28 -23.36 7.21
C GLN A 26 -5.33 -23.76 5.72
N GLY A 27 -4.17 -23.81 5.04
CA GLY A 27 -4.07 -24.19 3.62
C GLY A 27 -4.26 -23.04 2.61
N GLY A 28 -4.44 -21.80 3.10
CA GLY A 28 -4.50 -20.61 2.27
C GLY A 28 -3.12 -20.10 1.85
N THR A 29 -3.09 -19.05 1.04
CA THR A 29 -1.84 -18.48 0.52
C THR A 29 -1.72 -16.98 0.79
N VAL A 30 -0.48 -16.49 0.87
CA VAL A 30 -0.17 -15.06 0.95
C VAL A 30 0.37 -14.58 -0.39
N LYS A 31 -0.15 -13.46 -0.90
CA LYS A 31 0.32 -12.81 -2.13
C LYS A 31 0.77 -11.39 -1.83
N LEU A 32 2.01 -11.09 -2.19
CA LEU A 32 2.57 -9.74 -2.18
C LEU A 32 2.37 -9.12 -3.55
N ILE A 33 1.72 -7.95 -3.59
CA ILE A 33 1.29 -7.28 -4.82
C ILE A 33 2.20 -6.09 -5.11
N PRO A 34 2.74 -5.96 -6.34
CA PRO A 34 3.56 -4.82 -6.72
C PRO A 34 2.88 -3.48 -6.50
N LEU A 35 3.63 -2.50 -5.99
CA LEU A 35 3.12 -1.16 -5.79
C LEU A 35 3.36 -0.29 -7.03
N LEU A 36 2.35 0.50 -7.38
CA LEU A 36 2.49 1.50 -8.43
C LEU A 36 3.19 2.74 -7.89
N SER A 37 4.35 3.07 -8.46
CA SER A 37 5.10 4.27 -8.10
C SER A 37 4.26 5.54 -8.25
N GLY A 38 4.46 6.49 -7.32
CA GLY A 38 3.74 7.78 -7.30
C GLY A 38 2.26 7.69 -6.92
N ARG A 39 1.74 6.50 -6.55
CA ARG A 39 0.37 6.29 -6.07
C ARG A 39 0.33 6.05 -4.57
N SER A 40 0.59 7.10 -3.81
CA SER A 40 0.43 7.09 -2.36
C SER A 40 -0.39 8.29 -1.89
N THR A 41 -0.98 8.20 -0.70
CA THR A 41 -1.63 9.34 -0.05
C THR A 41 -0.66 10.50 0.15
N THR A 42 0.58 10.22 0.53
CA THR A 42 1.66 11.22 0.60
C THR A 42 1.85 11.93 -0.73
N SER A 43 1.96 11.18 -1.84
CA SER A 43 2.10 11.77 -3.18
C SER A 43 0.88 12.60 -3.59
N VAL A 44 -0.33 12.24 -3.14
CA VAL A 44 -1.54 13.06 -3.36
C VAL A 44 -1.47 14.35 -2.57
N MET A 45 -1.12 14.29 -1.28
CA MET A 45 -0.97 15.47 -0.43
C MET A 45 0.09 16.43 -0.97
N GLU A 46 1.23 15.91 -1.43
CA GLU A 46 2.28 16.73 -2.05
C GLU A 46 1.79 17.44 -3.31
N LYS A 47 1.05 16.74 -4.18
CA LYS A 47 0.44 17.35 -5.38
C LYS A 47 -0.50 18.49 -5.00
N ILE A 48 -1.33 18.31 -3.97
CA ILE A 48 -2.24 19.34 -3.48
C ILE A 48 -1.44 20.55 -2.98
N ARG A 49 -0.42 20.33 -2.15
CA ARG A 49 0.43 21.39 -1.62
C ARG A 49 1.11 22.20 -2.73
N THR A 50 1.79 21.52 -3.66
CA THR A 50 2.46 22.17 -4.79
C THR A 50 1.47 22.97 -5.66
N SER A 51 0.26 22.45 -5.87
CA SER A 51 -0.76 23.16 -6.65
C SER A 51 -1.23 24.46 -5.97
N LEU A 52 -1.34 24.46 -4.64
CA LEU A 52 -1.71 25.64 -3.87
C LEU A 52 -0.59 26.68 -3.82
N GLU A 53 0.65 26.24 -3.65
CA GLU A 53 1.84 27.12 -3.67
C GLU A 53 1.98 27.81 -5.03
N GLN A 54 1.77 27.09 -6.13
CA GLN A 54 1.79 27.66 -7.48
C GLN A 54 0.68 28.70 -7.68
N SER A 55 -0.54 28.38 -7.24
CA SER A 55 -1.68 29.31 -7.33
C SER A 55 -1.45 30.60 -6.51
N ALA A 56 -0.71 30.53 -5.41
CA ALA A 56 -0.38 31.68 -4.58
C ALA A 56 0.75 32.54 -5.17
N LEU A 57 1.66 31.96 -5.94
CA LEU A 57 2.73 32.68 -6.65
C LEU A 57 2.22 33.40 -7.91
N ASP A 58 1.17 32.86 -8.54
CA ASP A 58 0.58 33.39 -9.77
C ASP A 58 -0.48 34.51 -9.51
N ALA A 59 -0.77 34.82 -8.24
CA ALA A 59 -1.76 35.82 -7.80
C ALA A 59 -1.11 37.11 -7.30
#